data_AF-A0A0Q8ZNA8-F1
#
_entry.id   AF-A0A0Q8ZNA8-F1
#
_cell.length_a   1.000
_cell.length_b   1.000
_cell.length_c   1.000
_cell.angle_alpha   90.00
_cell.angle_beta   90.00
_cell.angle_gamma   90.00
#
_symmetry.space_group_name_H-M   'P 1'
#
loop_
_entity.id
_entity.type
_entity.pdbx_description
1 polymer ?
#
loop_
_entity_poly.entity_id
_entity_poly.type
_entity_poly.pdbx_seq_one_letter_code
_entity_poly.pdbx_strand_id
1 'polypeptide(L)'
;MVFAIAVPRNSLIPVKPNPAEIVIEMVDSWDRLTVLYVWMTEPQINLQTHRGIVNGPLYLKSGRQVWVTAREEFVDPYPPEPVPTGQLVEPRWPGEHDVTAPGFMVRGVNIAGDLRT
;
A
#
# COMPACT_ATOMS: atom_id res chain seq x y z
N MET A 1 -6.67 12.28 6.56
CA MET A 1 -5.28 12.11 6.08
C MET A 1 -5.20 10.72 5.48
N VAL A 2 -4.90 10.62 4.19
CA VAL A 2 -4.82 9.37 3.43
C VAL A 2 -3.39 9.27 2.94
N PHE A 3 -2.69 8.19 3.29
CA PHE A 3 -1.38 7.86 2.76
C PHE A 3 -1.49 6.58 1.93
N ALA A 4 -0.75 6.52 0.82
CA ALA A 4 -0.68 5.35 -0.06
C ALA A 4 0.74 4.79 -0.01
N ILE A 5 0.84 3.49 0.24
CA ILE A 5 2.11 2.77 0.26
C ILE A 5 2.12 1.84 -0.95
N ALA A 6 3.04 2.07 -1.88
CA ALA A 6 3.32 1.13 -2.96
C ALA A 6 4.50 0.24 -2.55
N VAL A 7 4.30 -1.07 -2.54
CA VAL A 7 5.37 -2.05 -2.31
C VAL A 7 5.76 -2.65 -3.65
N PRO A 8 7.02 -2.54 -4.07
CA PRO A 8 7.46 -3.18 -5.31
C PRO A 8 7.52 -4.70 -5.16
N ARG A 9 7.15 -5.42 -6.23
CA ARG A 9 6.96 -6.89 -6.23
C ARG A 9 8.18 -7.69 -5.76
N ASN A 10 9.38 -7.30 -6.18
CA ASN A 10 10.64 -7.95 -5.77
C ASN A 10 11.07 -7.62 -4.32
N SER A 11 10.41 -6.68 -3.64
CA SER A 11 10.52 -6.51 -2.18
C SER A 11 9.60 -7.46 -1.41
N LEU A 12 8.73 -8.22 -2.08
CA LEU A 12 7.90 -9.23 -1.42
C LEU A 12 8.78 -10.44 -1.11
N ILE A 13 9.06 -10.64 0.18
CA ILE A 13 9.80 -11.79 0.69
C ILE A 13 8.78 -12.72 1.35
N PRO A 14 8.86 -14.04 1.16
CA PRO A 14 8.05 -14.98 1.94
C PRO A 14 8.35 -14.80 3.44
N VAL A 15 7.31 -14.47 4.22
CA VAL A 15 7.44 -14.29 5.67
C VAL A 15 6.65 -15.37 6.38
N LYS A 16 7.19 -15.91 7.48
CA LYS A 16 6.40 -16.73 8.41
C LYS A 16 5.57 -15.77 9.27
N PRO A 17 4.23 -15.81 9.20
CA PRO A 17 3.40 -14.85 9.93
C PRO A 17 3.63 -14.93 11.44
N ASN A 18 3.84 -13.78 12.07
CA ASN A 18 3.73 -13.68 13.51
C ASN A 18 2.24 -13.67 13.89
N PRO A 19 1.78 -14.51 14.84
CA PRO A 19 0.39 -14.50 15.29
C PRO A 19 -0.08 -13.16 15.86
N ALA A 20 0.84 -12.28 16.27
CA ALA A 20 0.54 -10.92 16.74
C ALA A 20 0.35 -9.90 15.60
N GLU A 21 0.67 -10.27 14.36
CA GLU A 21 0.56 -9.38 13.19
C GLU A 21 -0.75 -9.60 12.45
N ILE A 22 -1.28 -8.52 11.88
CA ILE A 22 -2.39 -8.60 10.94
C ILE A 22 -1.81 -8.87 9.56
N VAL A 23 -2.07 -10.07 9.05
CA VAL A 23 -1.66 -10.48 7.71
C VAL A 23 -2.72 -10.03 6.70
N ILE A 24 -2.27 -9.39 5.63
CA ILE A 24 -3.10 -9.08 4.47
C ILE A 24 -2.59 -9.91 3.32
N GLU A 25 -3.44 -10.80 2.81
CA GLU A 25 -3.10 -11.57 1.61
C GLU A 25 -3.06 -10.61 0.41
N MET A 26 -1.97 -10.69 -0.35
CA MET A 26 -1.78 -9.91 -1.57
C MET A 26 -1.90 -10.82 -2.78
N VAL A 27 -2.59 -10.35 -3.82
CA VAL A 27 -2.63 -11.05 -5.10
C VAL A 27 -1.45 -10.59 -5.93
N ASP A 28 -0.49 -11.50 -6.12
CA ASP A 28 0.70 -11.24 -6.93
C ASP A 28 0.44 -11.54 -8.42
N SER A 29 -0.17 -10.58 -9.12
CA SER A 29 -0.48 -10.68 -10.56
C SER A 29 -0.03 -9.45 -11.34
N TRP A 30 0.17 -9.60 -12.65
CA TRP A 30 0.56 -8.50 -13.56
C TRP A 30 -0.59 -7.57 -13.94
N ASP A 31 -1.83 -8.06 -13.83
CA ASP A 31 -3.06 -7.35 -14.17
C ASP A 31 -3.83 -6.87 -12.93
N ARG A 32 -3.25 -7.02 -11.73
CA ARG A 32 -3.90 -6.67 -10.47
C ARG A 32 -2.97 -5.94 -9.52
N LEU A 33 -3.53 -4.98 -8.80
CA LEU A 33 -2.91 -4.30 -7.68
C LEU A 33 -3.75 -4.52 -6.42
N THR A 34 -3.11 -4.91 -5.31
CA THR A 34 -3.74 -4.84 -3.99
C THR A 34 -3.52 -3.45 -3.40
N VAL A 35 -4.61 -2.71 -3.22
CA VAL A 35 -4.60 -1.36 -2.63
C VAL A 35 -5.07 -1.42 -1.19
N LEU A 36 -4.25 -0.87 -0.30
CA LEU A 36 -4.59 -0.67 1.11
C LEU A 36 -5.03 0.76 1.35
N TYR A 37 -6.11 0.92 2.10
CA TYR A 37 -6.58 2.21 2.56
C TYR A 37 -6.62 2.25 4.07
N VAL A 38 -6.08 3.33 4.62
CA VAL A 38 -6.13 3.62 6.05
C VAL A 38 -7.14 4.73 6.28
N TRP A 39 -8.14 4.45 7.10
CA TRP A 39 -9.21 5.38 7.46
C TRP A 39 -9.10 5.74 8.92
N MET A 40 -9.48 6.97 9.26
CA MET A 40 -9.62 7.39 10.65
C MET A 40 -11.03 7.90 10.85
N THR A 41 -11.75 7.36 11.82
CA THR A 41 -13.10 7.79 12.19
C THR A 41 -13.12 8.33 13.62
N GLU A 42 -14.15 9.12 13.91
CA GLU A 42 -14.47 9.55 15.27
C GLU A 42 -14.91 8.35 16.13
N PRO A 43 -14.89 8.46 17.47
CA PRO A 43 -15.30 7.38 18.36
C PRO A 43 -16.70 6.85 18.00
N GLN A 44 -16.86 5.52 18.07
CA GLN A 44 -18.14 4.82 17.87
C GLN A 44 -18.72 4.90 16.44
N ILE A 45 -18.00 5.46 15.48
CA ILE A 45 -18.38 5.45 14.08
C ILE A 45 -17.90 4.17 13.42
N ASN A 46 -18.84 3.28 13.08
CA ASN A 46 -18.55 2.10 12.28
C ASN A 46 -18.29 2.49 10.82
N LEU A 47 -17.14 2.09 10.29
CA LEU A 47 -16.81 2.31 8.89
C LEU A 47 -17.74 1.49 7.98
N GLN A 48 -18.50 2.17 7.12
CA GLN A 48 -19.27 1.52 6.05
C GLN A 48 -18.52 1.67 4.73
N THR A 49 -18.08 0.56 4.16
CA THR A 49 -17.34 0.53 2.90
C THR A 49 -17.66 -0.74 2.12
N HIS A 50 -17.65 -0.64 0.80
CA HIS A 50 -17.72 -1.80 -0.10
C HIS A 50 -16.37 -2.55 -0.18
N ARG A 51 -15.33 -2.03 0.49
CA ARG A 51 -13.98 -2.59 0.50
C ARG A 51 -13.86 -3.61 1.63
N GLY A 52 -13.07 -4.65 1.43
CA GLY A 52 -12.84 -5.68 2.44
C GLY A 52 -12.16 -5.07 3.66
N ILE A 53 -12.85 -5.06 4.81
CA ILE A 53 -12.26 -4.61 6.07
C ILE A 53 -11.23 -5.64 6.52
N VAL A 54 -10.01 -5.17 6.78
CA VAL A 54 -8.91 -5.99 7.28
C VAL A 54 -8.95 -5.91 8.81
N ASN A 55 -9.63 -6.88 9.42
CA ASN A 55 -9.79 -7.01 10.87
C ASN A 55 -10.59 -5.83 11.53
N GLY A 56 -10.67 -5.80 12.85
CA GLY A 56 -11.36 -4.72 13.59
C GLY A 56 -10.59 -3.40 13.62
N PRO A 57 -11.23 -2.30 14.10
CA PRO A 57 -10.58 -1.01 14.24
C PRO A 57 -9.47 -1.04 15.30
N LEU A 58 -8.38 -0.33 15.02
CA LEU A 58 -7.36 0.00 16.01
C LEU A 58 -7.79 1.26 16.79
N TYR A 59 -8.00 1.11 18.09
CA TYR A 59 -8.39 2.21 18.97
C TYR A 59 -7.18 3.04 19.40
N LEU A 60 -7.21 4.34 19.13
CA LEU A 60 -6.18 5.28 19.56
C LEU A 60 -6.49 5.85 20.95
N LYS A 61 -5.45 6.30 21.65
CA LYS A 61 -5.60 6.99 22.95
C LYS A 61 -6.44 8.27 22.87
N SER A 62 -6.55 8.88 21.69
CA SER A 62 -7.42 10.03 21.44
C SER A 62 -8.91 9.69 21.38
N GLY A 63 -9.28 8.40 21.47
CA GLY A 63 -10.65 7.91 21.28
C GLY A 63 -11.02 7.64 19.81
N ARG A 64 -10.22 8.16 18.86
CA ARG A 64 -10.41 7.89 17.43
C ARG A 64 -10.10 6.45 17.07
N GLN A 65 -10.69 6.00 15.97
CA GLN A 65 -10.56 4.64 15.46
C GLN A 65 -9.82 4.66 14.13
N VAL A 66 -8.88 3.75 13.94
CA VAL A 66 -8.18 3.55 12.67
C VAL A 66 -8.64 2.24 12.06
N TRP A 67 -8.99 2.27 10.78
CA TRP A 67 -9.44 1.12 10.02
C TRP A 67 -8.50 0.87 8.85
N VAL A 68 -8.27 -0.39 8.54
CA VAL A 68 -7.58 -0.79 7.32
C VAL A 68 -8.58 -1.52 6.43
N THR A 69 -8.64 -1.15 5.16
CA THR A 69 -9.40 -1.88 4.16
C THR A 69 -8.51 -2.24 2.99
N ALA A 70 -8.71 -3.41 2.39
CA ALA A 70 -8.00 -3.86 1.21
C ALA A 70 -8.99 -4.02 0.03
N ARG A 71 -8.50 -3.76 -1.17
CA ARG A 71 -9.22 -4.04 -2.41
C ARG A 71 -8.23 -4.41 -3.51
N GLU A 72 -8.64 -5.31 -4.39
CA GLU A 72 -7.99 -5.53 -5.68
C GLU A 72 -8.51 -4.56 -6.73
N GLU A 73 -7.59 -3.92 -7.45
CA GLU A 73 -7.88 -3.12 -8.62
C GLU A 73 -7.23 -3.76 -9.84
N PHE A 74 -7.98 -3.88 -10.93
CA PHE A 74 -7.44 -4.34 -12.20
C PHE A 74 -6.64 -3.22 -12.85
N VAL A 75 -5.50 -3.57 -13.41
CA VAL A 75 -4.65 -2.66 -14.19
C VAL A 75 -4.47 -3.20 -15.59
N ASP A 76 -4.31 -2.29 -16.55
CA ASP A 76 -4.04 -2.67 -17.93
C ASP A 76 -2.71 -3.47 -17.97
N PRO A 77 -2.70 -4.63 -18.62
CA PRO A 77 -1.50 -5.46 -18.70
C PRO A 77 -0.42 -4.71 -19.49
N TYR A 78 0.61 -4.24 -18.79
CA TYR A 78 1.82 -3.69 -19.37
C TYR A 78 2.91 -4.78 -19.42
N PRO A 79 3.82 -4.76 -20.42
CA PRO A 79 4.98 -5.64 -20.40
C PRO A 79 5.71 -5.52 -19.06
N PRO A 80 6.10 -6.64 -18.44
CA PRO A 80 6.77 -6.61 -17.15
C PRO A 80 8.05 -5.78 -17.24
N GLU A 81 8.23 -4.84 -16.31
CA GLU A 81 9.51 -4.14 -16.17
C GLU A 81 10.62 -5.16 -15.86
N PRO A 82 11.85 -4.97 -16.39
CA PRO A 82 12.98 -5.82 -16.05
C PRO A 82 13.24 -5.81 -14.53
N VAL A 83 13.74 -6.93 -14.00
CA VAL A 83 14.05 -7.07 -12.57
C VAL A 83 15.05 -5.98 -12.17
N PRO A 84 14.71 -5.10 -11.21
CA PRO A 84 15.58 -3.99 -10.85
C PRO A 84 16.78 -4.47 -10.04
N THR A 85 17.92 -3.82 -10.22
CA THR A 85 19.18 -4.14 -9.50
C THR A 85 19.15 -3.65 -8.04
N GLY A 86 18.28 -2.69 -7.74
CA GLY A 86 18.04 -2.21 -6.39
C GLY A 86 16.75 -1.38 -6.34
N GLN A 87 16.34 -1.01 -5.13
CA GLN A 87 15.12 -0.24 -4.92
C GLN A 87 15.34 0.89 -3.93
N LEU A 88 14.74 2.02 -4.26
CA LEU A 88 14.63 3.17 -3.38
C LEU A 88 13.17 3.46 -3.11
N VAL A 89 12.93 4.13 -2.01
CA VAL A 89 11.61 4.60 -1.64
C VAL A 89 11.61 6.12 -1.75
N GLU A 90 10.82 6.65 -2.68
CA GLU A 90 10.65 8.09 -2.89
C GLU A 90 9.35 8.56 -2.24
N PRO A 91 9.41 9.34 -1.15
CA PRO A 91 8.25 10.07 -0.66
C PRO A 91 7.87 11.20 -1.64
N ARG A 92 6.57 11.43 -1.83
CA ARG A 92 6.01 12.50 -2.66
C ARG A 92 4.97 13.29 -1.88
N TRP A 93 5.06 14.60 -1.97
CA TRP A 93 4.24 15.55 -1.21
C TRP A 93 3.20 16.26 -2.10
N PRO A 94 1.97 16.50 -1.60
CA PRO A 94 0.99 17.32 -2.30
C PRO A 94 1.48 18.76 -2.43
N GLY A 95 1.36 19.33 -3.63
CA GLY A 95 1.78 20.70 -3.95
C GLY A 95 3.19 20.81 -4.53
N GLU A 96 4.07 19.83 -4.28
CA GLU A 96 5.38 19.72 -4.95
C GLU A 96 5.37 18.63 -6.04
N HIS A 97 4.60 17.56 -5.82
CA HIS A 97 4.46 16.44 -6.73
C HIS A 97 3.00 16.32 -7.19
N ASP A 98 2.78 15.67 -8.34
CA ASP A 98 1.44 15.39 -8.90
C ASP A 98 0.71 14.31 -8.08
N VAL A 99 0.41 14.64 -6.82
CA VAL A 99 -0.26 13.80 -5.83
C VAL A 99 -1.43 14.61 -5.28
N THR A 100 -2.65 14.15 -5.57
CA THR A 100 -3.90 14.84 -5.22
C THR A 100 -4.51 14.37 -3.90
N ALA A 101 -3.90 13.40 -3.20
CA ALA A 101 -4.38 12.87 -1.94
C ALA A 101 -3.86 13.70 -0.73
N PRO A 102 -4.67 13.91 0.33
CA PRO A 102 -4.22 14.57 1.55
C PRO A 102 -3.28 13.66 2.38
N GLY A 103 -1.99 13.63 2.03
CA GLY A 103 -0.91 12.87 2.70
C GLY A 103 0.32 12.75 1.80
N PHE A 104 1.34 11.99 2.18
CA PHE A 104 2.49 11.70 1.31
C PHE A 104 2.31 10.35 0.59
N MET A 105 2.69 10.27 -0.69
CA MET A 105 2.73 9.03 -1.45
C MET A 105 4.14 8.43 -1.35
N VAL A 106 4.23 7.13 -1.12
CA VAL A 106 5.50 6.42 -1.09
C VAL A 106 5.62 5.60 -2.36
N ARG A 107 6.53 6.00 -3.27
CA ARG A 107 6.76 5.34 -4.56
C ARG A 107 8.02 4.48 -4.49
N GLY A 108 7.92 3.21 -4.88
CA GLY A 108 9.10 2.40 -5.20
C GLY A 108 9.78 2.91 -6.47
N VAL A 109 11.07 3.23 -6.39
CA VAL A 109 11.90 3.60 -7.53
C VAL A 109 12.84 2.44 -7.84
N ASN A 110 12.69 1.89 -9.04
CA ASN A 110 13.55 0.84 -9.57
C ASN A 110 14.90 1.44 -9.97
N ILE A 111 15.99 0.98 -9.35
CA ILE A 111 17.34 1.25 -9.84
C ILE A 111 17.64 0.22 -10.92
N ALA A 112 17.61 0.65 -12.18
CA ALA A 112 18.12 -0.15 -13.29
C ALA A 112 19.65 -0.19 -13.20
N GLY A 113 20.23 -1.36 -13.05
CA GLY A 113 21.65 -1.56 -13.29
C GLY A 113 21.89 -1.50 -14.80
N ASP A 114 22.87 -0.72 -15.22
CA ASP A 114 23.37 -0.75 -16.59
C ASP A 114 23.98 -2.15 -16.80
N LEU A 115 23.27 -3.07 -17.46
CA LEU A 115 23.79 -4.37 -17.87
C LEU A 115 24.74 -4.14 -19.07
N ARG A 116 25.89 -3.53 -18.80
CA ARG A 116 27.04 -3.51 -19.70
C ARG A 116 28.18 -4.25 -19.01
N THR A 117 28.15 -5.57 -19.14
CA THR A 117 29.32 -6.45 -19.03
C THR A 117 29.39 -7.30 -20.28
#